data_AF-M1QGC3-F1
#
_entry.id   AF-M1QGC3-F1
#
_cell.length_a   1.000
_cell.length_b   1.000
_cell.length_c   1.000
_cell.angle_alpha   90.00
_cell.angle_beta   90.00
_cell.angle_gamma   90.00
#
_symmetry.space_group_name_H-M   'P 1'
#
loop_
_entity.id
_entity.type
_entity.pdbx_description
1 polymer ?
#
loop_
_entity_poly.entity_id
_entity_poly.type
_entity_poly.pdbx_seq_one_letter_code
_entity_poly.pdbx_strand_id
1 'polypeptide(L)'
;MIKYLGRDENGIRKVVLNLFLTGDKFTTGEVYDYLDKGNFEVSYRGVSAMVGLMNTRLGILSINVTGDHNVYSLKETYKNIVGSVLENY
;
A
#
# COMPACT_ATOMS: atom_id res chain seq x y z
N MET A 1 -8.12 -5.13 -8.26
CA MET A 1 -6.75 -5.51 -7.82
C MET A 1 -5.86 -5.92 -8.98
N ILE A 2 -6.23 -6.92 -9.80
CA ILE A 2 -5.43 -7.38 -10.95
C ILE A 2 -5.06 -6.22 -11.91
N LYS A 3 -6.02 -5.38 -12.31
CA LYS A 3 -5.74 -4.18 -13.13
C LYS A 3 -4.78 -3.17 -12.48
N TYR A 4 -4.72 -3.13 -11.16
CA TYR A 4 -3.83 -2.23 -10.42
C TYR A 4 -2.40 -2.77 -10.39
N LEU A 5 -2.23 -4.08 -10.13
CA LEU A 5 -0.93 -4.74 -10.22
C LEU A 5 -0.43 -4.86 -11.65
N GLY A 6 -1.31 -5.03 -12.64
CA GLY A 6 -0.96 -5.04 -14.07
C GLY A 6 -0.33 -3.76 -14.62
N ARG A 7 -0.21 -2.71 -13.80
CA ARG A 7 0.50 -1.45 -14.11
C ARG A 7 1.67 -1.23 -13.14
N ASP A 8 2.16 -2.29 -12.51
CA ASP A 8 3.27 -2.25 -11.56
C ASP A 8 4.58 -2.55 -12.27
N GLU A 9 5.10 -1.55 -13.01
CA GLU A 9 6.30 -1.71 -13.83
C GLU A 9 7.55 -2.00 -12.99
N ASN A 10 7.60 -1.49 -11.76
CA ASN A 10 8.79 -1.53 -10.91
C ASN A 10 8.62 -2.43 -9.67
N GLY A 11 7.51 -3.17 -9.56
CA GLY A 11 7.21 -4.05 -8.42
C GLY A 11 6.84 -3.33 -7.11
N ILE A 12 6.77 -1.99 -7.11
CA ILE A 12 6.52 -1.19 -5.92
C ILE A 12 5.12 -1.48 -5.36
N ARG A 13 4.11 -1.61 -6.22
CA ARG A 13 2.73 -1.83 -5.78
C ARG A 13 2.58 -3.20 -5.11
N LYS A 14 3.24 -4.22 -5.66
CA LYS A 14 3.32 -5.56 -5.06
C LYS A 14 3.93 -5.50 -3.67
N VAL A 15 5.07 -4.81 -3.54
CA VAL A 15 5.77 -4.65 -2.26
C VAL A 15 4.92 -3.92 -1.22
N VAL A 16 4.27 -2.82 -1.61
CA VAL A 16 3.39 -2.05 -0.70
C VAL A 16 2.15 -2.87 -0.30
N LEU A 17 1.54 -3.62 -1.22
CA LEU A 17 0.44 -4.53 -0.86
C LEU A 17 0.89 -5.60 0.13
N ASN A 18 2.07 -6.17 -0.06
CA ASN A 18 2.62 -7.14 0.87
C ASN A 18 2.89 -6.51 2.25
N LEU A 19 3.45 -5.30 2.29
CA LEU A 19 3.68 -4.54 3.53
C LEU A 19 2.37 -4.39 4.34
N PHE A 20 1.29 -3.97 3.69
CA PHE A 20 -0.03 -3.83 4.33
C PHE A 20 -0.68 -5.17 4.68
N LEU A 21 -0.37 -6.25 3.96
CA LEU A 21 -0.90 -7.59 4.26
C LEU A 21 -0.23 -8.19 5.51
N THR A 22 1.09 -8.02 5.64
CA THR A 22 1.87 -8.61 6.74
C THR A 22 1.99 -7.72 7.96
N GLY A 23 1.81 -6.40 7.79
CA GLY A 23 1.86 -5.41 8.86
C GLY A 23 0.49 -5.07 9.45
N ASP A 24 0.49 -4.24 10.48
CA ASP A 24 -0.72 -3.74 11.13
C ASP A 24 -1.20 -2.44 10.47
N LYS A 25 -0.43 -1.36 10.63
CA LYS A 25 -0.78 -0.02 10.19
C LYS A 25 0.45 0.83 9.88
N PHE A 26 0.30 1.74 8.93
CA PHE A 26 1.39 2.58 8.44
C PHE A 26 0.87 3.96 8.04
N THR A 27 1.67 4.99 8.32
CA THR A 27 1.56 6.31 7.70
C THR A 27 2.17 6.30 6.30
N THR A 28 1.84 7.32 5.49
CA THR A 28 2.51 7.53 4.19
C THR A 28 4.03 7.66 4.34
N GLY A 29 4.51 8.28 5.43
CA GLY A 29 5.92 8.41 5.73
C GLY A 29 6.59 7.06 5.96
N GLU A 30 5.99 6.20 6.77
CA GLU A 30 6.53 4.85 7.03
C GLU A 30 6.56 3.99 5.75
N VAL A 31 5.55 4.12 4.88
CA VAL A 31 5.57 3.45 3.57
C VAL A 31 6.69 3.99 2.68
N TYR A 32 6.92 5.30 2.67
CA TYR A 32 8.01 5.92 1.91
C TYR A 32 9.37 5.45 2.42
N ASP A 33 9.61 5.52 3.73
CA ASP A 33 10.86 5.10 4.35
C ASP A 33 11.15 3.62 4.10
N TYR A 34 10.12 2.77 4.11
CA TYR A 34 10.27 1.34 3.80
C TYR A 34 10.74 1.10 2.36
N LEU A 35 10.18 1.85 1.39
CA LEU A 35 10.55 1.75 -0.01
C LEU A 35 11.94 2.33 -0.29
N ASP A 36 12.25 3.49 0.30
CA ASP A 36 13.55 4.16 0.18
C ASP A 36 14.68 3.27 0.71
N LYS A 37 14.49 2.67 1.90
CA LYS A 37 15.43 1.67 2.47
C LYS A 37 15.56 0.41 1.61
N GLY A 38 14.54 0.10 0.80
CA GLY A 38 14.55 -1.01 -0.15
C GLY A 38 15.25 -0.69 -1.47
N ASN A 39 15.88 0.49 -1.61
CA ASN A 39 16.48 1.00 -2.85
C ASN A 39 15.47 1.19 -4.01
N PHE A 40 14.20 1.41 -3.71
CA PHE A 40 13.24 1.82 -4.74
C PHE A 40 13.39 3.32 -5.03
N GLU A 41 13.48 3.69 -6.30
CA GLU A 41 13.46 5.10 -6.70
C GLU A 41 12.02 5.64 -6.62
N VAL A 42 11.68 6.23 -5.49
CA VAL A 42 10.34 6.78 -5.21
C VAL A 42 10.40 8.20 -4.70
N SER A 43 9.36 8.98 -5.00
CA SER A 43 9.14 10.27 -4.34
C SER A 43 8.04 10.15 -3.29
N TYR A 44 8.12 10.95 -2.23
CA TYR A 44 7.07 11.00 -1.21
C TYR A 44 5.69 11.31 -1.82
N ARG A 45 5.62 12.21 -2.82
CA ARG A 45 4.37 12.51 -3.54
C ARG A 45 3.84 11.29 -4.30
N GLY A 46 4.72 10.52 -4.95
CA GLY A 46 4.35 9.28 -5.63
C GLY A 46 3.80 8.23 -4.67
N VAL A 47 4.45 8.04 -3.51
CA VAL A 47 3.97 7.13 -2.45
C VAL A 47 2.63 7.60 -1.88
N SER A 48 2.50 8.90 -1.59
CA SER A 48 1.24 9.48 -1.12
C SER A 48 0.09 9.25 -2.09
N ALA A 49 0.31 9.47 -3.40
CA ALA A 49 -0.69 9.20 -4.42
C ALA A 49 -1.04 7.70 -4.50
N MET A 50 -0.06 6.81 -4.34
CA MET A 50 -0.26 5.37 -4.36
C MET A 50 -1.10 4.87 -3.19
N VAL A 51 -0.75 5.28 -1.96
CA VAL A 51 -1.52 4.95 -0.75
C VAL A 51 -2.92 5.56 -0.83
N GLY A 52 -3.04 6.80 -1.33
CA GLY A 52 -4.31 7.45 -1.60
C GLY A 52 -5.19 6.67 -2.57
N LEU A 53 -4.63 6.17 -3.68
CA LEU A 53 -5.35 5.32 -4.64
C LEU A 53 -5.82 3.99 -4.01
N MET A 54 -5.00 3.37 -3.17
CA MET A 54 -5.40 2.16 -2.44
C MET A 54 -6.56 2.43 -1.48
N ASN A 55 -6.56 3.59 -0.81
CA ASN A 55 -7.64 3.98 0.09
C ASN A 55 -8.93 4.36 -0.66
N THR A 56 -8.88 5.32 -1.58
CA THR A 56 -10.09 5.93 -2.16
C THR A 56 -10.62 5.18 -3.37
N ARG A 57 -9.74 4.68 -4.24
CA ARG A 57 -10.14 4.05 -5.51
C ARG A 57 -10.24 2.54 -5.43
N LEU A 58 -9.29 1.88 -4.76
CA LEU A 58 -9.39 0.44 -4.50
C LEU A 58 -10.30 0.14 -3.31
N GLY A 59 -10.41 1.07 -2.36
CA GLY A 59 -11.27 0.91 -1.19
C GLY A 59 -10.74 -0.09 -0.15
N ILE A 60 -9.49 -0.55 -0.28
CA ILE A 60 -8.95 -1.67 0.50
C ILE A 60 -8.36 -1.25 1.84
N LEU A 61 -7.96 0.02 1.97
CA LEU A 61 -7.42 0.55 3.21
C LEU A 61 -8.53 1.16 4.06
N SER A 62 -8.39 1.02 5.38
CA SER A 62 -9.00 1.89 6.37
C SER A 62 -8.06 3.05 6.65
N ILE A 63 -8.61 4.18 7.10
CA ILE A 63 -7.85 5.36 7.49
C ILE A 63 -8.28 5.78 8.90
N ASN A 64 -7.32 6.00 9.77
CA ASN A 64 -7.50 6.66 11.05
C ASN A 64 -6.71 7.98 11.02
N VAL A 65 -7.37 9.08 11.37
CA VAL A 65 -6.73 10.39 11.44
C VAL A 65 -6.24 10.57 12.88
N THR A 66 -4.96 10.33 13.11
CA THR A 66 -4.31 10.49 14.43
C THR A 66 -3.36 11.68 14.38
N GLY A 67 -3.74 12.77 15.04
CA GLY A 67 -2.97 14.02 15.00
C GLY A 67 -2.89 14.57 13.57
N ASP A 68 -1.67 14.88 13.12
CA ASP A 68 -1.40 15.47 11.81
C ASP A 68 -1.18 14.44 10.69
N HIS A 69 -1.28 13.15 11.00
CA HIS A 69 -0.97 12.08 10.05
C HIS A 69 -2.09 11.05 9.92
N ASN A 70 -2.35 10.70 8.66
CA ASN A 70 -3.22 9.58 8.33
C ASN A 70 -2.47 8.27 8.55
N VAL A 71 -3.09 7.39 9.32
CA VAL A 71 -2.62 6.01 9.54
C VAL A 71 -3.53 5.07 8.78
N TYR A 72 -2.94 4.26 7.91
CA TYR A 72 -3.63 3.34 7.03
C TYR A 72 -3.43 1.90 7.48
N SER A 73 -4.45 1.07 7.32
CA SER A 73 -4.36 -0.38 7.54
C SER A 73 -5.17 -1.12 6.49
N LEU A 74 -4.79 -2.37 6.18
CA LEU A 74 -5.59 -3.20 5.29
C LEU A 74 -6.88 -3.62 6.01
N LYS A 75 -8.03 -3.43 5.35
CA LYS A 75 -9.31 -3.92 5.87
C LYS A 75 -9.29 -5.44 5.98
N GLU A 76 -9.75 -5.98 7.11
CA GLU A 76 -9.82 -7.44 7.34
C GLU A 76 -10.52 -8.20 6.21
N THR A 77 -11.63 -7.64 5.70
CA THR A 77 -12.40 -8.24 4.59
C THR A 77 -11.61 -8.36 3.29
N TYR A 78 -10.50 -7.62 3.15
CA TYR A 78 -9.64 -7.63 1.98
C TYR A 78 -8.35 -8.45 2.15
N LYS A 79 -8.02 -8.94 3.36
CA LYS A 79 -6.79 -9.72 3.59
C LYS A 79 -6.72 -10.96 2.71
N ASN A 80 -7.79 -11.75 2.66
CA ASN A 80 -7.83 -12.98 1.86
C ASN A 80 -7.63 -12.71 0.36
N ILE A 81 -8.35 -11.73 -0.20
CA ILE A 81 -8.26 -11.43 -1.63
C ILE A 81 -6.92 -10.82 -2.02
N VAL A 82 -6.32 -9.98 -1.15
CA VAL A 82 -4.98 -9.44 -1.38
C VAL A 82 -3.95 -10.56 -1.34
N GLY A 83 -4.02 -11.45 -0.34
CA GLY A 83 -3.14 -12.61 -0.22
C GLY A 83 -3.21 -13.51 -1.44
N SER A 84 -4.41 -13.95 -1.84
CA SER A 84 -4.58 -14.79 -3.02
C SER A 84 -4.10 -14.10 -4.31
N VAL A 85 -4.29 -12.78 -4.45
CA VAL A 85 -3.77 -12.07 -5.63
C VAL A 85 -2.24 -12.04 -5.62
N LEU A 86 -1.59 -11.80 -4.47
CA LEU A 86 -0.13 -11.74 -4.37
C LEU A 86 0.55 -13.11 -4.59
N GLU A 87 -0.10 -14.21 -4.19
CA GLU A 87 0.40 -15.57 -4.42
C GLU A 87 0.37 -15.97 -5.89
N ASN A 88 -0.56 -15.41 -6.67
CA ASN A 88 -0.80 -15.77 -8.07
C ASN A 88 -0.25 -14.72 -9.07
N TYR A 89 0.58 -13.77 -8.61
CA TYR A 89 1.12 -12.66 -9.41
C TYR A 89 2.64 -12.63 -9.39
#